data_AF-A0A6B3HXW9-F1
#
_entry.id   AF-A0A6B3HXW9-F1
#
_cell.length_a   1.000
_cell.length_b   1.000
_cell.length_c   1.000
_cell.angle_alpha   90.00
_cell.angle_beta   90.00
_cell.angle_gamma   90.00
#
_symmetry.space_group_name_H-M   'P 1'
#
loop_
_entity.id
_entity.type
_entity.pdbx_description
1 polymer ?
#
loop_
_entity_poly.entity_id
_entity_poly.type
_entity_poly.pdbx_seq_one_letter_code
_entity_poly.pdbx_strand_id
1 'polypeptide(L)' 'MDWNFETAENLGAALRAGDVTSVELTEEAIIRIERDDKAVNAICVPDFDRARAAARGA' A
#
# COMPACT_ATOMS: atom_id res chain seq x y z
N MET A 1 6.74 -9.40 6.69
CA MET A 1 7.70 -8.31 6.41
C MET A 1 6.85 -7.06 6.31
N ASP A 2 7.10 -5.99 7.06
CA ASP A 2 6.31 -4.76 6.84
C ASP A 2 6.88 -4.04 5.60
N TRP A 3 6.45 -4.45 4.41
CA TRP A 3 6.84 -3.79 3.16
C TRP A 3 6.54 -2.29 3.21
N ASN A 4 5.51 -1.89 3.93
CA ASN A 4 5.13 -0.50 4.17
C ASN A 4 6.17 0.38 4.90
N PHE A 5 7.27 -0.16 5.42
CA PHE A 5 8.38 0.64 5.96
C PHE A 5 9.60 0.68 5.04
N GLU A 6 9.58 -0.07 3.93
CA GLU A 6 10.65 -0.07 2.95
C GLU A 6 10.66 1.21 2.11
N THR A 7 11.81 1.50 1.51
CA THR A 7 11.92 2.62 0.58
C THR A 7 11.14 2.31 -0.71
N ALA A 8 10.74 3.36 -1.43
CA ALA A 8 10.10 3.20 -2.73
C ALA A 8 10.98 2.42 -3.73
N GLU A 9 12.31 2.53 -3.63
CA GLU A 9 13.26 1.78 -4.44
C GLU A 9 13.19 0.28 -4.15
N ASN A 10 13.19 -0.09 -2.87
CA ASN A 10 13.10 -1.49 -2.44
C ASN A 10 11.76 -2.11 -2.82
N LEU A 11 10.65 -1.39 -2.63
CA LEU A 11 9.32 -1.81 -3.07
C LEU A 11 9.26 -2.02 -4.59
N GLY A 12 9.82 -1.10 -5.36
CA GLY A 12 9.89 -1.22 -6.81
C GLY A 12 10.77 -2.39 -7.27
N ALA A 13 11.86 -2.66 -6.57
CA ALA A 13 12.72 -3.81 -6.83
C ALA A 13 11.98 -5.13 -6.56
N ALA A 14 11.28 -5.24 -5.43
CA ALA A 14 10.51 -6.42 -5.06
C ALA A 14 9.34 -6.69 -6.02
N LEU A 15 8.64 -5.63 -6.48
CA LEU A 15 7.62 -5.74 -7.53
C LEU A 15 8.19 -6.29 -8.84
N ARG A 16 9.35 -5.79 -9.28
CA ARG A 16 10.00 -6.28 -10.52
C ARG A 16 10.55 -7.70 -10.38
N ALA A 17 10.99 -8.07 -9.19
CA ALA A 17 11.43 -9.43 -8.88
C ALA A 17 10.24 -10.41 -8.78
N GLY A 18 9.02 -9.91 -8.57
CA GLY A 18 7.83 -10.73 -8.35
C GLY A 18 7.72 -11.27 -6.92
N ASP A 19 8.51 -10.74 -5.99
CA ASP A 19 8.47 -11.11 -4.57
C ASP A 19 7.20 -10.62 -3.87
N VAL A 20 6.58 -9.59 -4.43
CA VAL A 20 5.30 -9.00 -3.98
C VAL A 20 4.48 -8.58 -5.19
N THR A 21 3.17 -8.49 -5.02
CA THR A 21 2.25 -7.93 -6.02
C THR A 21 1.84 -6.50 -5.69
N SER A 22 1.40 -5.75 -6.70
CA SER A 22 0.84 -4.40 -6.50
C SER A 22 -0.38 -4.41 -5.58
N VAL A 23 -1.19 -5.47 -5.66
CA VAL A 23 -2.38 -5.67 -4.81
C VAL A 23 -1.99 -5.86 -3.35
N GLU A 24 -0.99 -6.72 -3.07
CA GLU A 24 -0.53 -6.96 -1.69
C GLU A 24 0.00 -5.69 -1.03
N LEU A 25 0.86 -4.93 -1.71
CA LEU A 25 1.38 -3.66 -1.18
C LEU A 25 0.25 -2.65 -0.92
N THR A 26 -0.73 -2.58 -1.81
CA THR A 26 -1.84 -1.64 -1.68
C THR A 26 -2.73 -2.02 -0.49
N GLU A 27 -3.09 -3.30 -0.34
CA GLU A 27 -3.91 -3.75 0.79
C GLU A 27 -3.17 -3.59 2.12
N GLU A 28 -1.88 -3.94 2.19
CA GLU A 28 -1.09 -3.72 3.39
C GLU A 28 -1.08 -2.23 3.79
N ALA A 29 -0.89 -1.31 2.83
CA ALA A 29 -0.90 0.12 3.09
C ALA A 29 -2.27 0.60 3.63
N ILE A 30 -3.37 0.13 3.02
CA ILE A 30 -4.72 0.46 3.46
C ILE A 30 -4.99 -0.04 4.88
N ILE A 31 -4.64 -1.30 5.19
CA ILE A 31 -4.81 -1.89 6.52
C ILE A 31 -4.09 -1.04 7.59
N ARG A 32 -2.87 -0.59 7.28
CA ARG A 32 -2.09 0.27 8.18
C ARG A 32 -2.75 1.63 8.38
N ILE A 33 -3.22 2.25 7.30
CA ILE A 33 -3.95 3.51 7.37
C ILE A 33 -5.21 3.36 8.23
N GLU A 34 -6.04 2.35 7.98
CA GLU A 34 -7.28 2.10 8.74
C GLU A 34 -7.04 1.88 10.24
N ARG A 35 -5.87 1.30 10.59
CA ARG A 35 -5.44 1.10 11.97
C ARG A 35 -4.98 2.40 12.63
N ASP A 36 -4.08 3.14 11.98
CA ASP A 36 -3.28 4.20 12.63
C ASP A 36 -3.88 5.61 12.41
N ASP A 37 -4.57 5.84 11.30
CA ASP A 37 -5.07 7.18 10.94
C ASP A 37 -6.19 7.67 11.87
N LYS A 38 -6.81 6.78 12.63
CA LYS A 38 -7.75 7.15 13.72
C LYS A 38 -7.09 8.01 14.80
N ALA A 39 -5.78 7.82 15.02
CA ALA A 39 -5.00 8.58 16.00
C ALA A 39 -4.22 9.72 15.35
N VAL A 40 -3.67 9.50 14.15
CA VAL A 40 -2.85 10.49 13.44
C VAL A 40 -3.70 11.56 12.76
N ASN A 41 -4.87 11.19 12.24
CA ASN A 41 -5.81 12.06 11.53
C ASN A 41 -5.14 12.81 10.36
N ALA A 42 -4.40 12.09 9.52
CA ALA A 42 -3.68 12.64 8.38
C ALA A 42 -4.49 12.56 7.06
N ILE A 43 -5.43 11.62 6.91
CA ILE A 43 -6.18 11.45 5.66
C ILE A 43 -7.57 12.06 5.77
N CYS A 44 -7.80 13.12 4.99
CA CYS A 44 -9.09 13.81 4.96
C CYS A 44 -10.19 13.03 4.22
N VAL A 45 -9.83 12.31 3.15
CA VAL A 45 -10.76 11.53 2.32
C VAL A 45 -10.05 10.26 1.81
N PRO A 46 -10.50 9.06 2.19
CA PRO A 46 -9.93 7.81 1.68
C PRO A 46 -10.44 7.47 0.28
N ASP A 47 -9.53 7.09 -0.63
CA ASP A 47 -9.84 6.68 -2.02
C ASP A 47 -9.43 5.21 -2.30
N PHE A 48 -9.64 4.35 -1.31
CA PHE A 48 -9.11 2.98 -1.29
C PHE A 48 -9.67 2.09 -2.40
N ASP A 49 -10.93 2.26 -2.78
CA ASP A 49 -11.53 1.45 -3.84
C ASP A 49 -10.87 1.72 -5.20
N ARG A 50 -10.55 2.99 -5.50
CA ARG A 50 -9.80 3.34 -6.71
C ARG A 50 -8.36 2.87 -6.64
N ALA A 51 -7.72 2.92 -5.47
CA ALA A 51 -6.38 2.36 -5.28
C ALA A 51 -6.36 0.84 -5.56
N ARG A 52 -7.34 0.09 -5.04
CA ARG A 52 -7.50 -1.34 -5.31
C ARG A 52 -7.73 -1.65 -6.79
N ALA A 53 -8.56 -0.84 -7.46
CA ALA A 53 -8.80 -1.00 -8.88
C ALA A 53 -7.52 -0.77 -9.71
N ALA A 54 -6.73 0.25 -9.37
CA ALA A 54 -5.45 0.52 -10.02
C ALA A 54 -4.43 -0.62 -9.79
N ALA A 55 -4.33 -1.13 -8.56
CA ALA A 55 -3.41 -2.21 -8.23
C ALA A 55 -3.71 -3.52 -8.96
N ARG A 56 -5.00 -3.81 -9.23
CA ARG A 56 -5.41 -4.98 -10.02
C ARG A 56 -5.12 -4.84 -11.52
N GLY A 57 -4.91 -3.62 -12.01
CA GLY A 57 -4.59 -3.33 -13.41
C GLY A 57 -3.10 -3.14 -13.69
N ALA A 58 -2.25 -3.30 -12.69
CA ALA A 58 -0.80 -3.09 -12.75
C ALA A 58 -0.02 -4.34 -13.19
#